data_AF-A0A957JNX6-F1
#
_entry.id   AF-A0A957JNX6-F1
#
_cell.length_a   1.000
_cell.length_b   1.000
_cell.length_c   1.000
_cell.angle_alpha   90.00
_cell.angle_beta   90.00
_cell.angle_gamma   90.00
#
_symmetry.space_group_name_H-M   'P 1'
#
loop_
_entity.id
_entity.type
_entity.pdbx_description
1 polymer ?
#
loop_
_entity_poly.entity_id
_entity_poly.type
_entity_poly.pdbx_seq_one_letter_code
_entity_poly.pdbx_strand_id
1 'polypeptide(L)'
;MNTFAQLFAHYLTRSGYSASQLARLTNIPKMTLLHWQQGQVKRPRSWQDLLRVSHALHLTIHELNSLLREAGHPPVAELVANNPTPKDRELLTKWLQQSSHPPHSPFQVIPDLPTFAGRQPELAQLESWLCANHHPTVYCLSGMGGVGKTVLAARLAYRLRPHFPDGVL
;
A
#
# COMPACT_ATOMS: atom_id res chain seq x y z
N MET A 1 -2.83 -13.21 -11.27
CA MET A 1 -2.55 -12.01 -12.10
C MET A 1 -3.79 -11.14 -12.02
N ASN A 2 -3.72 -9.99 -11.35
CA ASN A 2 -4.87 -9.08 -11.24
C ASN A 2 -4.93 -8.25 -12.52
N THR A 3 -6.10 -8.13 -13.14
CA THR A 3 -6.27 -7.29 -14.32
C THR A 3 -6.26 -5.80 -13.96
N PHE A 4 -5.92 -4.93 -14.91
CA PHE A 4 -6.00 -3.47 -14.75
C PHE A 4 -7.33 -3.01 -14.13
N ALA A 5 -8.45 -3.55 -14.63
CA ALA A 5 -9.79 -3.20 -14.17
C ALA A 5 -10.03 -3.58 -12.70
N GLN A 6 -9.54 -4.76 -12.27
CA GLN A 6 -9.64 -5.21 -10.89
C GLN A 6 -8.81 -4.33 -9.95
N LEU A 7 -7.57 -3.98 -10.34
CA LEU A 7 -6.74 -3.07 -9.55
C LEU A 7 -7.38 -1.68 -9.45
N PHE A 8 -7.82 -1.13 -10.59
CA PHE A 8 -8.48 0.17 -10.62
C PHE A 8 -9.75 0.20 -9.75
N ALA A 9 -10.60 -0.82 -9.86
CA ALA A 9 -11.80 -0.94 -9.03
C ALA A 9 -11.45 -1.07 -7.54
N HIS A 10 -10.45 -1.88 -7.19
CA HIS A 10 -9.98 -2.04 -5.82
C HIS A 10 -9.52 -0.69 -5.21
N TYR A 11 -8.69 0.06 -5.93
CA TYR A 11 -8.22 1.36 -5.46
C TYR A 11 -9.34 2.40 -5.35
N LEU A 12 -10.31 2.36 -6.27
CA LEU A 12 -11.47 3.24 -6.23
C LEU A 12 -12.38 2.95 -5.02
N THR A 13 -12.59 1.68 -4.68
CA THR A 13 -13.32 1.28 -3.48
C THR A 13 -12.58 1.70 -2.20
N ARG A 14 -11.25 1.52 -2.15
CA ARG A 14 -10.43 1.92 -0.98
C ARG A 14 -10.50 3.42 -0.71
N SER A 15 -10.50 4.25 -1.76
CA SER A 15 -10.51 5.71 -1.61
C SER A 15 -11.92 6.28 -1.34
N GLY A 16 -12.98 5.48 -1.50
CA GLY A 16 -14.37 5.94 -1.37
C GLY A 16 -14.84 6.88 -2.49
N TYR A 17 -14.09 7.01 -3.59
CA TYR A 17 -14.48 7.87 -4.72
C TYR A 17 -15.39 7.12 -5.69
N SER A 18 -16.41 7.78 -6.20
CA SER A 18 -17.18 7.30 -7.36
C SER A 18 -16.52 7.74 -8.67
N ALA A 19 -16.80 7.04 -9.77
CA ALA A 19 -16.35 7.44 -11.11
C ALA A 19 -16.78 8.87 -11.49
N SER A 20 -17.95 9.33 -11.02
CA SER A 20 -18.41 10.71 -11.25
C SER A 20 -17.58 11.75 -10.50
N GLN A 21 -17.20 11.47 -9.24
CA GLN A 21 -16.34 12.36 -8.46
C GLN A 21 -14.93 12.39 -9.05
N LEU A 22 -14.39 11.22 -9.40
CA LEU A 22 -13.07 11.10 -9.99
C LEU A 22 -12.99 11.81 -11.35
N ALA A 23 -14.06 11.77 -12.17
CA ALA A 23 -14.15 12.52 -13.42
C ALA A 23 -14.00 14.03 -13.20
N ARG A 24 -14.69 14.58 -12.18
CA ARG A 24 -14.61 16.00 -11.83
C ARG A 24 -13.21 16.40 -11.35
N LEU A 25 -12.53 15.52 -10.61
CA LEU A 25 -11.20 15.80 -10.05
C LEU A 25 -10.07 15.70 -11.10
N THR A 26 -10.21 14.79 -12.06
CA THR A 26 -9.14 14.44 -13.01
C THR A 26 -9.35 15.04 -14.40
N ASN A 27 -10.53 15.64 -14.65
CA ASN A 27 -11.00 16.08 -15.96
C ASN A 27 -11.04 14.96 -17.02
N ILE A 28 -11.20 13.71 -16.57
CA ILE A 28 -11.37 12.54 -17.43
C ILE A 28 -12.87 12.27 -17.56
N PRO A 29 -13.41 11.99 -18.77
CA PRO A 29 -14.83 11.71 -18.93
C PRO A 29 -15.30 10.55 -18.04
N LYS A 30 -16.44 10.72 -17.36
CA LYS A 30 -17.04 9.70 -16.48
C LYS A 30 -17.17 8.34 -17.18
N MET A 31 -17.59 8.33 -18.44
CA MET A 31 -17.73 7.10 -19.22
C MET A 31 -16.40 6.36 -19.40
N THR A 32 -15.30 7.09 -19.59
CA THR A 32 -13.95 6.50 -19.68
C THR A 32 -13.59 5.78 -18.39
N LEU A 33 -13.81 6.41 -17.23
CA LEU A 33 -13.53 5.81 -15.92
C LEU A 33 -14.42 4.61 -15.62
N LEU A 34 -15.70 4.64 -16.04
CA LEU A 34 -16.60 3.49 -15.93
C LEU A 34 -16.16 2.33 -16.83
N HIS A 35 -15.75 2.60 -18.06
CA HIS A 35 -15.25 1.56 -18.96
C HIS A 35 -13.96 0.91 -18.42
N TRP A 36 -13.11 1.68 -17.74
CA TRP A 36 -11.92 1.16 -17.05
C TRP A 36 -12.33 0.26 -15.88
N GLN A 37 -13.24 0.72 -15.03
CA GLN A 37 -13.76 -0.05 -13.88
C GLN A 37 -14.44 -1.35 -14.30
N GLN A 38 -15.18 -1.34 -15.41
CA GLN A 38 -15.91 -2.51 -15.94
C GLN A 38 -15.03 -3.43 -16.79
N GLY A 39 -13.74 -3.10 -17.01
CA GLY A 39 -12.81 -3.89 -17.81
C GLY A 39 -13.08 -3.89 -19.31
N GLN A 40 -13.90 -2.96 -19.80
CA GLN A 40 -14.11 -2.75 -21.24
C GLN A 40 -12.86 -2.19 -21.93
N VAL A 41 -12.01 -1.48 -21.18
CA VAL A 41 -10.70 -1.01 -21.63
C VAL A 41 -9.61 -1.79 -20.89
N LYS A 42 -8.92 -2.67 -21.62
CA LYS A 42 -7.79 -3.44 -21.07
C LYS A 42 -6.49 -2.63 -21.00
N ARG A 43 -6.30 -1.69 -21.93
CA ARG A 43 -5.09 -0.85 -22.03
C ARG A 43 -5.47 0.59 -22.35
N PRO A 44 -5.60 1.45 -21.33
CA PRO A 44 -5.74 2.90 -21.53
C PRO A 44 -4.62 3.41 -22.43
N ARG A 45 -4.93 4.24 -23.43
CA ARG A 45 -3.91 4.74 -24.38
C ARG A 45 -2.94 5.75 -23.76
N SER A 46 -3.42 6.51 -22.78
CA SER A 46 -2.71 7.64 -22.17
C SER A 46 -2.27 7.26 -20.76
N TRP A 47 -0.96 7.21 -20.53
CA TRP A 47 -0.41 7.05 -19.17
C TRP A 47 -0.57 8.34 -18.35
N GLN A 48 -0.74 9.50 -18.98
CA GLN A 48 -1.02 10.76 -18.28
C GLN A 48 -2.37 10.71 -17.54
N ASP A 49 -3.38 10.09 -18.14
CA ASP A 49 -4.69 9.93 -17.49
C ASP A 49 -4.60 9.00 -16.28
N LEU A 50 -3.75 7.96 -16.37
CA LEU A 50 -3.44 7.09 -15.24
C LEU A 50 -2.73 7.84 -14.11
N LEU A 51 -1.81 8.76 -14.42
CA LEU A 51 -1.18 9.63 -13.41
C LEU A 51 -2.21 10.55 -12.75
N ARG A 52 -3.09 11.20 -13.51
CA ARG A 52 -4.11 12.09 -12.94
C ARG A 52 -5.04 11.35 -11.98
N VAL A 53 -5.53 10.17 -12.39
CA VAL A 53 -6.31 9.30 -11.50
C VAL A 53 -5.50 8.93 -10.27
N SER A 54 -4.28 8.45 -10.46
CA SER A 54 -3.45 7.96 -9.35
C SER A 54 -3.15 9.07 -8.35
N HIS A 55 -3.07 10.32 -8.83
CA HIS A 55 -2.90 11.48 -7.99
C HIS A 55 -4.14 11.69 -7.11
N ALA A 56 -5.33 11.70 -7.72
CA ALA A 56 -6.60 11.86 -7.04
C ALA A 56 -6.93 10.70 -6.08
N LEU A 57 -6.53 9.47 -6.40
CA LEU A 57 -6.70 8.29 -5.54
C LEU A 57 -5.61 8.16 -4.47
N HIS A 58 -4.69 9.14 -4.37
CA HIS A 58 -3.56 9.13 -3.46
C HIS A 58 -2.68 7.88 -3.54
N LEU A 59 -2.54 7.27 -4.73
CA LEU A 59 -1.77 6.04 -4.90
C LEU A 59 -0.29 6.26 -4.57
N THR A 60 0.32 5.23 -4.00
CA THR A 60 1.77 5.15 -3.79
C THR A 60 2.50 4.86 -5.11
N ILE A 61 3.83 5.01 -5.13
CA ILE A 61 4.65 4.68 -6.31
C ILE A 61 4.53 3.20 -6.70
N HIS A 62 4.41 2.29 -5.74
CA HIS A 62 4.25 0.86 -6.00
C HIS A 62 2.90 0.53 -6.64
N GLU A 63 1.84 1.16 -6.13
CA GLU A 63 0.48 1.00 -6.67
C GLU A 63 0.36 1.59 -8.08
N LEU A 64 0.93 2.78 -8.30
CA LEU A 64 1.01 3.38 -9.63
C LEU A 64 1.79 2.49 -10.61
N ASN A 65 2.97 2.00 -10.22
CA ASN A 65 3.76 1.11 -11.08
C ASN A 65 3.03 -0.20 -11.39
N SER A 66 2.27 -0.74 -10.43
CA SER A 66 1.43 -1.92 -10.66
C SER A 66 0.31 -1.61 -11.66
N LEU A 67 -0.37 -0.47 -11.50
CA LEU A 67 -1.42 -0.02 -12.41
C LEU A 67 -0.90 0.24 -13.84
N LEU A 68 0.27 0.88 -13.97
CA LEU A 68 0.92 1.13 -15.26
C LEU A 68 1.29 -0.19 -15.96
N ARG A 69 1.89 -1.14 -15.24
CA ARG A 69 2.27 -2.45 -15.79
C ARG A 69 1.06 -3.22 -16.32
N GLU A 70 -0.01 -3.31 -15.54
CA GLU A 70 -1.24 -3.99 -15.98
C GLU A 70 -1.95 -3.26 -17.13
N ALA A 71 -1.80 -1.93 -17.21
CA ALA A 71 -2.27 -1.14 -18.34
C ALA A 71 -1.38 -1.25 -19.59
N GLY A 72 -0.21 -1.91 -19.50
CA GLY A 72 0.76 -2.07 -20.59
C GLY A 72 1.69 -0.86 -20.79
N HIS A 73 1.85 -0.01 -19.78
CA HIS A 73 2.74 1.15 -19.79
C HIS A 73 4.02 0.90 -18.99
N PRO A 74 5.13 1.57 -19.36
CA PRO A 74 6.38 1.48 -18.60
C PRO A 74 6.20 2.07 -17.18
N PRO A 75 6.98 1.59 -16.20
CA PRO A 75 6.98 2.14 -14.85
C PRO A 75 7.48 3.60 -14.84
N VAL A 76 7.22 4.30 -13.75
CA VAL A 76 7.57 5.72 -13.58
C VAL A 76 9.04 6.01 -13.87
N ALA A 77 9.97 5.14 -13.44
CA ALA A 77 11.40 5.32 -13.68
C ALA A 77 11.75 5.40 -15.18
N GLU A 78 11.13 4.56 -16.01
CA GLU A 78 11.32 4.55 -17.46
C GLU A 78 10.62 5.73 -18.13
N LEU A 79 9.42 6.12 -17.65
CA LEU A 79 8.74 7.32 -18.14
C LEU A 79 9.60 8.58 -17.96
N VAL A 80 10.33 8.67 -16.85
CA VAL A 80 11.26 9.77 -16.55
C VAL A 80 12.49 9.73 -17.44
N ALA A 81 13.02 8.53 -17.73
CA ALA A 81 14.17 8.34 -18.61
C ALA A 81 13.86 8.73 -20.07
N ASN A 82 12.62 8.59 -20.52
CA ASN A 82 12.18 8.88 -21.89
C ASN A 82 11.94 10.38 -22.18
N ASN A 83 12.62 11.28 -21.47
CA ASN A 83 12.52 12.74 -21.63
C ASN A 83 11.08 13.27 -21.68
N PRO A 84 10.30 13.12 -20.60
CA PRO A 84 8.91 13.57 -20.55
C PRO A 84 8.83 15.10 -20.68
N THR A 85 7.71 15.58 -21.24
CA THR A 85 7.46 17.02 -21.39
C THR A 85 7.39 17.72 -20.02
N PRO A 86 7.54 19.06 -19.93
CA PRO A 86 7.45 19.78 -18.66
C PRO A 86 6.13 19.52 -17.90
N LYS A 87 5.00 19.43 -18.61
CA LYS A 87 3.69 19.10 -18.00
C LYS A 87 3.64 17.67 -17.46
N ASP A 88 4.26 16.73 -18.16
CA ASP A 88 4.35 15.35 -17.71
C ASP A 88 5.24 15.22 -16.46
N ARG A 89 6.34 15.99 -16.41
CA ARG A 89 7.21 16.06 -15.23
C ARG A 89 6.47 16.55 -14.01
N GLU A 90 5.63 17.58 -14.16
CA GLU A 90 4.78 18.11 -13.09
C GLU A 90 3.91 17.00 -12.48
N LEU A 91 3.23 16.19 -13.32
CA LEU A 91 2.42 15.05 -12.88
C LEU A 91 3.26 13.98 -12.15
N LEU A 92 4.51 13.76 -12.56
CA LEU A 92 5.41 12.77 -11.97
C LEU A 92 6.05 13.23 -10.65
N THR A 93 6.10 14.53 -10.37
CA THR A 93 6.81 15.14 -9.23
C THR A 93 6.48 14.46 -7.90
N LYS A 94 5.19 14.19 -7.64
CA LYS A 94 4.74 13.51 -6.40
C LYS A 94 5.46 12.19 -6.19
N TRP A 95 5.48 11.35 -7.22
CA TRP A 95 6.04 10.00 -7.12
C TRP A 95 7.56 9.98 -7.22
N LEU A 96 8.17 10.96 -7.89
CA LEU A 96 9.60 11.17 -7.87
C LEU A 96 10.09 11.52 -6.46
N GLN A 97 9.39 12.43 -5.77
CA GLN A 97 9.72 12.77 -4.37
C GLN A 97 9.47 11.59 -3.44
N GLN A 98 8.37 10.85 -3.62
CA GLN A 98 8.09 9.65 -2.82
C GLN A 98 9.09 8.50 -3.07
N SER A 99 9.61 8.34 -4.29
CA SER A 99 10.58 7.28 -4.59
C SER A 99 11.93 7.43 -3.88
N SER A 100 12.21 8.62 -3.32
CA SER A 100 13.41 8.87 -2.52
C SER A 100 13.34 8.28 -1.11
N HIS A 101 12.15 7.87 -0.65
CA HIS A 101 11.96 7.20 0.63
C HIS A 101 11.26 5.87 0.37
N PRO A 102 11.86 4.72 0.74
CA PRO A 102 11.09 3.48 0.75
C PRO A 102 9.82 3.73 1.58
N PRO A 103 8.66 3.14 1.23
CA PRO A 103 7.47 3.28 2.06
C PRO A 103 7.83 2.84 3.48
N HIS A 104 8.03 3.80 4.38
CA HIS A 104 8.25 3.51 5.78
C HIS A 104 6.88 3.13 6.33
N SER A 105 6.54 1.86 6.19
CA SER A 105 5.48 1.25 6.97
C SER A 105 5.71 1.68 8.43
N PRO A 106 4.76 2.39 9.07
CA PRO A 106 4.95 2.86 10.45
C PRO A 106 5.33 1.68 11.32
N PHE A 107 6.28 1.88 12.23
CA PHE A 107 6.69 0.86 13.20
C PHE A 107 6.83 1.54 14.55
N GLN A 108 5.69 1.77 15.21
CA GLN A 108 5.56 2.58 16.44
C GLN A 108 5.71 1.76 17.71
N VAL A 109 6.60 0.77 17.67
CA VAL A 109 6.88 -0.12 18.80
C VAL A 109 7.99 0.47 19.66
N ILE A 110 7.94 0.23 20.97
CA ILE A 110 9.06 0.58 21.86
C ILE A 110 10.37 -0.08 21.39
N PRO A 111 11.55 0.51 21.64
CA PRO A 111 12.82 -0.08 21.25
C PRO A 111 13.00 -1.51 21.76
N ASP A 112 13.56 -2.38 20.92
CA ASP A 112 13.89 -3.73 21.34
C ASP A 112 14.99 -3.73 22.41
N LEU A 113 14.88 -4.65 23.37
CA LEU A 113 15.90 -4.81 24.39
C LEU A 113 17.07 -5.65 23.85
N PRO A 114 18.33 -5.37 24.28
CA PRO A 114 19.48 -6.19 23.88
C PRO A 114 19.36 -7.64 24.31
N THR A 115 18.66 -7.89 25.43
CA THR A 115 18.48 -9.23 26.02
C THR A 115 17.00 -9.55 26.21
N PHE A 116 16.64 -10.81 25.95
CA PHE A 116 15.29 -11.36 26.16
C PHE A 116 15.38 -12.85 26.45
N ALA A 117 14.82 -13.28 27.59
CA ALA A 117 14.94 -14.65 28.09
C ALA A 117 13.68 -15.08 28.86
N GLY A 118 13.49 -16.39 28.98
CA GLY A 118 12.46 -17.01 29.82
C GLY A 118 11.03 -16.91 29.30
N ARG A 119 10.85 -16.46 28.05
CA ARG A 119 9.54 -16.22 27.42
C ARG A 119 9.44 -16.73 25.97
N GLN A 120 10.41 -17.54 25.56
CA GLN A 120 10.47 -18.13 24.22
C GLN A 120 9.23 -19.00 23.91
N PRO A 121 8.70 -19.81 24.85
CA PRO A 121 7.50 -20.60 24.60
C PRO A 121 6.27 -19.72 24.31
N GLU A 122 6.04 -18.69 25.12
CA GLU A 122 4.91 -17.77 24.95
C GLU A 122 5.02 -16.97 23.65
N LEU A 123 6.24 -16.55 23.30
CA LEU A 123 6.51 -15.85 22.05
C LEU A 123 6.19 -16.74 20.83
N ALA A 124 6.65 -17.99 20.83
CA ALA A 124 6.36 -18.94 19.75
C ALA A 124 4.86 -19.27 19.65
N GLN A 125 4.17 -19.40 20.79
CA GLN A 125 2.74 -19.62 20.83
C GLN A 125 1.96 -18.44 20.21
N LEU A 126 2.31 -17.21 20.59
CA LEU A 126 1.68 -16.00 20.04
C LEU A 126 1.93 -15.84 18.53
N GLU A 127 3.15 -16.11 18.07
CA GLU A 127 3.48 -16.12 16.63
C GLU A 127 2.58 -17.11 15.88
N SER A 128 2.44 -18.33 16.38
CA SER A 128 1.60 -19.36 15.74
C SER A 128 0.13 -18.93 15.65
N TRP A 129 -0.41 -18.32 16.70
CA TRP A 129 -1.80 -17.86 16.76
C TRP A 129 -2.10 -16.69 15.83
N LEU A 130 -1.16 -15.75 15.71
CA LEU A 130 -1.30 -14.59 14.83
C LEU A 130 -1.14 -14.97 13.35
N CYS A 131 -0.25 -15.91 13.03
CA CYS A 131 0.00 -16.32 11.65
C CYS A 131 -1.02 -17.35 11.13
N ALA A 132 -1.69 -18.11 11.99
CA ALA A 132 -2.63 -19.15 11.58
C ALA A 132 -4.03 -18.63 11.23
N ASN A 133 -4.44 -17.47 11.75
CA ASN A 133 -5.81 -17.00 11.64
C ASN A 133 -6.02 -16.10 10.42
N HIS A 134 -6.90 -16.51 9.51
CA HIS A 134 -7.35 -15.71 8.37
C HIS A 134 -8.42 -14.68 8.72
N HIS A 135 -8.86 -14.64 9.98
CA HIS A 135 -9.87 -13.71 10.48
C HIS A 135 -9.28 -12.75 11.52
N PRO A 136 -9.69 -11.47 11.53
CA PRO A 136 -9.19 -10.49 12.49
C PRO A 136 -9.58 -10.90 13.91
N THR A 137 -8.58 -11.32 14.69
CA THR A 137 -8.73 -11.83 16.05
C THR A 137 -7.94 -10.96 17.02
N VAL A 138 -8.55 -10.57 18.14
CA VAL A 138 -7.90 -9.78 19.18
C VAL A 138 -7.36 -10.69 20.27
N TYR A 139 -6.07 -10.52 20.60
CA TYR A 139 -5.41 -11.24 21.70
C TYR A 139 -5.08 -10.28 22.85
N CYS A 140 -5.14 -10.78 24.09
CA CYS A 140 -4.84 -10.01 25.29
C CYS A 140 -3.70 -10.67 26.08
N LEU A 141 -2.66 -9.89 26.41
CA LEU A 141 -1.60 -10.31 27.34
C LEU A 141 -1.96 -9.85 28.75
N SER A 142 -2.17 -10.80 29.66
CA SER A 142 -2.55 -10.55 31.06
C SER A 142 -1.49 -11.06 32.03
N GLY A 143 -1.47 -10.53 33.25
CA GLY A 143 -0.51 -10.90 34.30
C GLY A 143 -0.10 -9.73 35.19
N MET A 144 0.67 -10.01 36.24
CA MET A 144 1.13 -9.04 37.24
C MET A 144 1.85 -7.82 36.63
N GLY A 145 1.82 -6.68 37.31
CA GLY A 145 2.66 -5.52 36.97
C GLY A 145 4.14 -5.89 36.92
N GLY A 146 4.90 -5.29 36.01
CA GLY A 146 6.35 -5.53 35.89
C GLY A 146 6.76 -6.88 35.28
N VAL A 147 5.83 -7.78 34.97
CA VAL A 147 6.13 -9.14 34.47
C VAL A 147 6.68 -9.19 33.03
N GLY A 148 6.81 -8.05 32.35
CA GLY A 148 7.43 -7.95 31.02
C GLY A 148 6.47 -8.08 29.82
N LYS A 149 5.15 -7.95 30.01
CA LYS A 149 4.14 -8.07 28.92
C LYS A 149 4.40 -7.13 27.74
N THR A 150 4.74 -5.87 28.02
CA THR A 150 5.05 -4.86 27.00
C THR A 150 6.30 -5.24 26.20
N VAL A 151 7.32 -5.78 26.87
CA VAL A 151 8.55 -6.26 26.22
C VAL A 151 8.26 -7.48 25.35
N LEU A 152 7.42 -8.42 25.82
CA LEU A 152 6.98 -9.57 25.03
C LEU A 152 6.23 -9.13 23.76
N ALA A 153 5.28 -8.18 23.90
CA ALA A 153 4.55 -7.62 22.76
C ALA A 153 5.48 -6.92 21.76
N ALA A 154 6.44 -6.13 22.25
CA ALA A 154 7.43 -5.48 21.40
C ALA A 154 8.28 -6.50 20.64
N ARG A 155 8.82 -7.51 21.32
CA ARG A 155 9.64 -8.57 20.70
C ARG A 155 8.86 -9.32 19.62
N LEU A 156 7.59 -9.62 19.88
CA LEU A 156 6.68 -10.23 18.92
C LEU A 156 6.49 -9.35 17.68
N ALA A 157 6.25 -8.05 17.86
CA ALA A 157 6.12 -7.10 16.75
C ALA A 157 7.39 -7.00 15.89
N TYR A 158 8.57 -6.99 16.50
CA TYR A 158 9.84 -7.02 15.75
C TYR A 158 9.97 -8.28 14.90
N ARG A 159 9.61 -9.45 15.42
CA ARG A 159 9.67 -10.72 14.67
C ARG A 159 8.65 -10.82 13.57
N LEU A 160 7.44 -10.33 13.82
CA LEU A 160 6.35 -10.40 12.85
C LEU A 160 6.34 -9.24 11.84
N ARG A 161 7.23 -8.25 11.96
CA ARG A 161 7.32 -7.10 11.04
C ARG A 161 7.22 -7.48 9.55
N PRO A 162 7.87 -8.55 9.04
CA PRO A 162 7.72 -8.94 7.63
C PRO A 162 6.30 -9.33 7.21
N HIS A 163 5.44 -9.75 8.16
CA HIS A 163 4.05 -10.12 7.93
C HIS A 163 3.10 -8.92 7.92
N PHE A 164 3.55 -7.73 8.35
CA PHE A 164 2.76 -6.50 8.42
C PHE A 164 3.38 -5.41 7.54
N PRO A 165 3.29 -5.54 6.20
CA PRO A 165 3.92 -4.60 5.27
C PRO A 165 3.32 -3.19 5.34
N ASP A 166 2.09 -3.07 5.83
CA ASP A 166 1.41 -1.78 6.01
C ASP A 166 1.82 -1.07 7.33
N GLY A 167 2.54 -1.77 8.20
CA GLY A 167 3.08 -1.22 9.44
C GLY A 167 2.54 -1.85 10.72
N VAL A 168 3.16 -1.50 11.85
CA VAL A 168 2.79 -1.88 13.21
C VAL A 168 2.68 -0.60 14.06
N LEU A 169 1.60 -0.50 14.82
CA LEU A 169 1.27 0.65 15.68
C LEU A 169 1.38 0.29 17.16
#